data_AF-A0A1G2FDT1-F1
#
_entry.id   AF-A0A1G2FDT1-F1
#
_cell.length_a   1.000
_cell.length_b   1.000
_cell.length_c   1.000
_cell.angle_alpha   90.00
_cell.angle_beta   90.00
_cell.angle_gamma   90.00
#
_symmetry.space_group_name_H-M   'P 1'
#
loop_
_entity.id
_entity.type
_entity.pdbx_description
1 polymer ?
#
loop_
_entity_poly.entity_id
_entity_poly.type
_entity_poly.pdbx_seq_one_letter_code
_entity_poly.pdbx_strand_id
1 'polypeptide(L)'
;MTYIKPQQINRRKSNRGTAILSLLIIVSLFITGSIYLLQTNGVVSETYKLREEKNRLKELRAESQTLQIQAANLQSPANLETIAKELGMTESGKIIYLKEEGTMAMKK
;
A
#
# COMPACT_ATOMS: atom_id res chain seq x y z
N MET A 1 54.26 37.02 -61.64
CA MET A 1 54.32 36.54 -60.25
C MET A 1 53.21 37.24 -59.49
N THR A 2 52.06 36.59 -59.35
CA THR A 2 50.82 37.23 -58.88
C THR A 2 50.67 36.99 -57.39
N TYR A 3 50.79 38.04 -56.58
CA TYR A 3 50.65 37.96 -55.12
C TYR A 3 49.18 37.89 -54.72
N ILE A 4 48.79 36.80 -54.05
CA ILE A 4 47.47 36.66 -53.41
C ILE A 4 47.59 37.18 -51.98
N LYS A 5 46.90 38.28 -51.67
CA LYS A 5 46.84 38.85 -50.32
C LYS A 5 45.96 37.96 -49.44
N PRO A 6 46.42 37.50 -48.26
CA PRO A 6 45.59 36.69 -47.38
C PRO A 6 44.47 37.54 -46.78
N GLN A 7 43.23 37.12 -46.98
CA GLN A 7 42.06 37.73 -46.35
C GLN A 7 42.12 37.47 -44.84
N GLN A 8 42.18 38.54 -44.06
CA GLN A 8 42.12 38.47 -42.60
C GLN A 8 40.67 38.25 -42.17
N ILE A 9 40.36 37.04 -41.69
CA ILE A 9 39.06 36.69 -41.13
C ILE A 9 38.92 37.40 -39.79
N ASN A 10 38.22 38.54 -39.81
CA ASN A 10 37.96 39.33 -38.62
C ASN A 10 36.86 38.63 -37.78
N ARG A 11 37.25 37.75 -36.86
CA ARG A 11 36.32 37.08 -35.94
C ARG A 11 35.84 38.10 -34.90
N ARG A 12 34.73 38.78 -35.19
CA ARG A 12 34.00 39.53 -34.16
C ARG A 12 33.47 38.55 -33.12
N LYS A 13 34.09 38.54 -31.94
CA LYS A 13 33.63 37.77 -30.78
C LYS A 13 32.27 38.35 -30.34
N SER A 14 31.19 37.65 -30.69
CA SER A 14 29.83 38.07 -30.36
C SER A 14 29.53 37.73 -28.90
N ASN A 15 29.65 38.72 -28.00
CA ASN A 15 29.31 38.60 -26.58
C ASN A 15 27.80 38.39 -26.33
N ARG A 16 26.97 38.43 -27.39
CA ARG A 16 25.53 38.15 -27.31
C ARG A 16 25.24 36.71 -26.91
N GLY A 17 26.02 35.74 -27.42
CA GLY A 17 25.84 34.33 -27.08
C GLY A 17 26.07 34.05 -25.59
N THR A 18 27.14 34.61 -25.03
CA THR A 18 27.45 34.48 -23.59
C THR A 18 26.44 35.20 -22.71
N ALA A 19 25.94 36.36 -23.13
CA ALA A 19 24.89 37.08 -22.41
C ALA A 19 23.58 36.28 -22.35
N ILE A 20 23.14 35.73 -23.46
CA ILE A 20 21.93 34.88 -23.54
C ILE A 20 22.11 33.62 -22.67
N LEU A 21 23.29 32.99 -22.71
CA LEU A 21 23.58 31.82 -21.89
C LEU A 21 23.50 32.14 -20.39
N SER A 22 24.05 33.28 -19.97
CA SER A 22 23.97 33.72 -18.56
C SER A 22 22.54 33.97 -18.11
N LEU A 23 21.71 34.57 -18.98
CA LEU A 23 20.30 34.82 -18.70
C LEU A 23 19.53 33.49 -18.54
N LEU A 24 19.78 32.51 -19.41
CA LEU A 24 19.16 31.19 -19.33
C LEU A 24 19.51 30.46 -18.03
N ILE A 25 20.78 30.54 -17.59
CA ILE A 25 21.22 29.92 -16.34
C ILE A 25 20.49 30.55 -15.15
N ILE A 26 20.40 31.89 -15.11
CA ILE A 26 19.70 32.61 -14.05
C ILE A 26 18.22 32.20 -14.01
N VAL A 27 17.54 32.21 -15.16
CA VAL A 27 16.13 31.82 -15.27
C VAL A 27 15.93 30.35 -14.86
N SER A 28 16.81 29.45 -15.29
CA SER A 28 16.79 28.04 -14.90
C SER A 28 16.94 27.86 -13.39
N LEU A 29 17.77 28.67 -12.74
CA LEU A 29 17.94 28.65 -11.28
C LEU A 29 16.62 29.01 -10.57
N PHE A 30 15.94 30.05 -11.03
CA PHE A 30 14.65 30.48 -10.48
C PHE A 30 13.55 29.46 -10.71
N ILE A 31 13.48 28.86 -11.90
CA ILE A 31 12.51 27.81 -12.24
C ILE A 31 12.73 26.60 -11.33
N THR A 32 13.96 26.12 -11.23
CA THR A 32 14.30 24.94 -10.42
C THR A 32 14.03 25.19 -8.94
N GLY A 33 14.41 26.37 -8.43
CA GLY A 33 14.11 26.78 -7.05
C GLY A 33 12.60 26.86 -6.77
N SER A 34 11.82 27.37 -7.72
CA SER A 34 10.35 27.46 -7.59
C SER A 34 9.70 26.07 -7.61
N ILE A 35 10.14 25.20 -8.51
CA ILE A 35 9.67 23.80 -8.59
C ILE A 35 9.98 23.07 -7.27
N TYR A 36 11.18 23.25 -6.73
CA TYR A 36 11.58 22.64 -5.46
C TYR A 36 10.68 23.09 -4.29
N LEU A 37 10.36 24.38 -4.22
CA LEU A 37 9.43 24.92 -3.21
C LEU A 37 8.01 24.36 -3.38
N LEU A 38 7.53 24.21 -4.61
CA LEU A 38 6.21 23.62 -4.86
C LEU A 38 6.18 22.13 -4.48
N GLN A 39 7.23 21.36 -4.80
CA GLN A 39 7.32 19.95 -4.41
C GLN A 39 7.38 19.79 -2.90
N THR A 40 8.23 20.54 -2.21
CA THR A 40 8.34 20.45 -0.74
C THR A 40 7.03 20.79 -0.04
N ASN A 41 6.29 21.79 -0.53
CA ASN A 41 4.97 22.13 0.02
C ASN A 41 3.91 21.04 -0.24
N GLY A 42 3.92 20.39 -1.41
CA GLY A 42 2.98 19.31 -1.73
C GLY A 42 3.23 18.02 -0.93
N VAL A 43 4.50 17.63 -0.79
CA VAL A 43 4.93 16.39 -0.12
C VAL A 43 4.48 16.35 1.35
N VAL A 44 4.44 17.50 2.04
CA VAL A 44 3.97 17.57 3.43
C VAL A 44 2.49 17.16 3.52
N SER A 45 1.63 17.68 2.64
CA SER A 45 0.20 17.33 2.65
C SER A 45 -0.05 15.86 2.32
N GLU A 46 0.67 15.31 1.34
CA GLU A 46 0.58 13.89 0.99
C GLU A 46 1.05 12.98 2.13
N THR A 47 2.10 13.39 2.86
CA THR A 47 2.61 12.64 4.01
C THR A 47 1.59 12.62 5.15
N TYR A 48 0.89 13.74 5.40
CA TYR A 48 -0.19 13.78 6.40
C TYR A 48 -1.35 12.87 6.01
N LYS A 49 -1.83 12.93 4.77
CA LYS A 49 -2.88 12.04 4.27
C LYS A 49 -2.47 10.58 4.36
N LEU A 50 -1.24 10.25 3.96
CA LEU A 50 -0.71 8.89 4.04
C LEU A 50 -0.63 8.40 5.49
N ARG A 51 -0.31 9.28 6.44
CA ARG A 51 -0.28 8.95 7.87
C ARG A 51 -1.67 8.70 8.43
N GLU A 52 -2.66 9.50 8.03
CA GLU A 52 -4.06 9.29 8.42
C GLU A 52 -4.59 7.96 7.89
N GLU A 53 -4.38 7.67 6.61
CA GLU A 53 -4.79 6.39 6.00
C GLU A 53 -4.10 5.20 6.67
N LYS A 54 -2.80 5.30 6.98
CA LYS A 54 -2.09 4.26 7.75
C LYS A 54 -2.67 4.05 9.14
N ASN A 55 -3.10 5.11 9.83
CA ASN A 55 -3.72 5.00 11.14
C ASN A 55 -5.08 4.30 11.05
N ARG A 56 -5.93 4.69 10.09
CA ARG A 56 -7.22 4.02 9.85
C ARG A 56 -7.03 2.54 9.53
N LEU A 57 -6.04 2.21 8.69
CA LEU A 57 -5.73 0.82 8.36
C LEU A 57 -5.28 0.01 9.60
N LYS A 58 -4.55 0.65 10.52
CA LYS A 58 -4.11 0.04 11.77
C LYS A 58 -5.29 -0.21 12.71
N GLU A 59 -6.19 0.75 12.85
CA GLU A 59 -7.43 0.61 13.64
C GLU A 59 -8.30 -0.53 13.09
N LEU A 60 -8.56 -0.54 11.78
CA LEU A 60 -9.37 -1.58 11.13
C LEU A 60 -8.79 -2.98 11.32
N ARG A 61 -7.45 -3.11 11.27
CA ARG A 61 -6.78 -4.39 11.54
C ARG A 61 -6.90 -4.81 13.00
N ALA A 62 -6.75 -3.88 13.94
CA ALA A 62 -6.91 -4.17 15.36
C ALA A 62 -8.35 -4.60 15.67
N GLU A 63 -9.34 -3.92 15.08
CA GLU A 63 -10.75 -4.29 15.21
C GLU A 63 -11.02 -5.67 14.61
N SER A 64 -10.53 -5.95 13.40
CA SER A 64 -10.67 -7.26 12.75
C SER A 64 -10.06 -8.39 13.59
N GLN A 65 -8.87 -8.19 14.15
CA GLN A 65 -8.25 -9.16 15.06
C GLN A 65 -9.09 -9.38 16.31
N THR A 66 -9.62 -8.30 16.89
CA THR A 66 -10.48 -8.38 18.07
C THR A 66 -11.75 -9.17 17.77
N LEU A 67 -12.39 -8.91 16.63
CA LEU A 67 -13.58 -9.64 16.17
C LEU A 67 -13.26 -11.12 15.91
N GLN A 68 -12.11 -11.45 15.32
CA GLN A 68 -11.70 -12.84 15.14
C GLN A 68 -11.51 -13.57 16.46
N ILE A 69 -10.90 -12.93 17.46
CA ILE A 69 -10.75 -13.49 18.81
C ILE A 69 -12.12 -13.72 19.46
N GLN A 70 -13.04 -12.76 19.33
CA GLN A 70 -14.40 -12.91 19.86
C GLN A 70 -15.16 -14.05 19.17
N ALA A 71 -15.08 -14.14 17.84
CA ALA A 71 -15.70 -15.23 17.08
C ALA A 71 -15.13 -16.59 17.47
N ALA A 72 -13.80 -16.69 17.62
CA ALA A 72 -13.13 -17.90 18.08
C ALA A 72 -13.53 -18.27 19.51
N ASN A 73 -13.66 -17.30 20.43
CA ASN A 73 -14.15 -17.54 21.78
C ASN A 73 -15.60 -18.02 21.80
N LEU A 74 -16.48 -17.42 21.01
CA LEU A 74 -17.88 -17.85 20.87
C LEU A 74 -18.00 -19.27 20.31
N GLN A 75 -17.16 -19.61 19.32
CA GLN A 75 -17.14 -20.96 18.73
C GLN A 75 -16.31 -21.96 19.54
N SER A 76 -15.61 -21.52 20.59
CA SER A 76 -14.75 -22.41 21.35
C SER A 76 -15.58 -23.50 22.05
N PRO A 77 -15.10 -24.75 22.07
CA PRO A 77 -15.81 -25.85 22.72
C PRO A 77 -16.15 -25.55 24.18
N ALA A 78 -15.25 -24.86 24.90
CA ALA A 78 -15.47 -24.46 26.29
C ALA A 78 -16.67 -23.51 26.45
N ASN A 79 -16.84 -22.57 25.51
CA ASN A 79 -17.96 -21.63 25.55
C ASN A 79 -19.26 -22.32 25.10
N LEU A 80 -19.19 -23.20 24.11
CA LEU A 80 -20.33 -24.06 23.71
C LEU A 80 -20.77 -25.00 24.83
N GLU A 81 -19.84 -25.56 25.59
CA GLU A 81 -20.13 -26.41 26.75
C GLU A 81 -20.77 -25.62 27.89
N THR A 82 -20.32 -24.38 28.09
CA THR A 82 -20.90 -23.46 29.08
C THR A 82 -22.33 -23.08 28.70
N ILE A 83 -22.57 -22.70 27.45
CA ILE A 83 -23.91 -22.39 26.92
C ILE A 83 -24.81 -23.63 26.96
N ALA A 84 -24.29 -24.82 26.61
CA ALA A 84 -25.03 -26.07 26.69
C ALA A 84 -25.44 -26.40 28.14
N LYS A 85 -24.55 -26.18 29.11
CA LYS A 85 -24.86 -26.33 30.54
C LYS A 85 -25.92 -25.34 31.02
N GLU A 86 -25.84 -24.07 30.62
CA GLU A 86 -26.84 -23.05 30.96
C GLU A 86 -28.23 -23.38 30.37
N LEU A 87 -28.27 -23.95 29.17
CA LEU A 87 -29.49 -24.41 28.51
C LEU A 87 -30.01 -25.76 29.05
N GLY A 88 -29.39 -26.32 30.09
CA GLY A 88 -29.78 -27.60 30.68
C GLY A 88 -29.52 -28.81 29.78
N MET A 89 -28.65 -28.66 28.75
CA MET A 89 -28.29 -29.74 27.84
C MET A 89 -27.26 -30.64 28.52
N THR A 90 -27.54 -31.94 28.56
CA THR A 90 -26.63 -32.97 29.09
C THR A 90 -25.80 -33.56 27.96
N GLU A 91 -24.54 -33.93 28.21
CA GLU A 91 -23.73 -34.67 27.23
C GLU A 91 -24.51 -35.89 26.73
N SER A 92 -24.58 -36.04 25.40
CA SER A 92 -25.19 -37.22 24.79
C SER A 92 -24.37 -38.45 25.18
N GLY A 93 -24.87 -39.24 26.11
CA GLY A 93 -24.27 -40.52 26.49
C GLY A 93 -24.13 -41.41 25.26
N LYS A 94 -22.97 -42.09 25.16
CA LYS A 94 -22.54 -43.04 24.10
C LYS A 94 -23.56 -43.18 22.97
N ILE A 95 -23.24 -42.61 21.82
CA ILE A 95 -23.96 -42.81 20.56
C ILE A 95 -24.01 -44.33 20.28
N ILE A 96 -25.14 -44.97 20.60
CA ILE A 96 -25.39 -46.36 20.24
C ILE A 96 -25.77 -46.33 18.77
N TYR A 97 -24.80 -46.60 17.91
CA TYR A 97 -25.06 -46.86 16.50
C TYR A 97 -25.92 -48.13 16.41
N LEU A 98 -27.20 -47.97 16.11
CA LEU A 98 -28.07 -49.07 15.68
C LEU A 98 -27.51 -49.56 14.35
N LYS A 99 -26.70 -50.61 14.41
CA LYS A 99 -26.27 -51.35 13.23
C LYS A 99 -27.53 -52.03 12.69
N GLU A 100 -28.08 -51.53 11.59
CA GLU A 100 -29.10 -52.27 10.85
C GLU A 100 -28.51 -53.66 10.58
N GLU A 101 -29.09 -54.69 11.19
CA GLU A 101 -28.89 -56.07 10.74
C GLU A 101 -29.55 -56.18 9.38
N GLY A 102 -28.82 -55.72 8.36
CA GLY A 102 -29.09 -56.04 6.98
C GLY A 102 -29.06 -57.55 6.85
N THR A 103 -30.24 -58.16 6.91
CA THR A 103 -30.50 -59.48 6.36
C THR A 103 -30.16 -59.41 4.88
N MET A 104 -28.88 -59.59 4.58
CA MET A 104 -28.40 -59.94 3.26
C MET A 104 -29.01 -61.30 2.93
N ALA A 105 -30.18 -61.27 2.30
CA ALA A 105 -30.73 -62.43 1.61
C ALA A 105 -29.72 -62.82 0.53
N MET A 106 -28.89 -63.83 0.82
CA MET A 106 -28.16 -64.55 -0.22
C MET A 106 -29.21 -65.17 -1.14
N LYS A 107 -29.36 -64.62 -2.35
CA LYS A 107 -30.08 -65.28 -3.43
C LYS A 107 -29.07 -66.14 -4.20
N LYS A 108 -29.34 -67.44 -4.16
CA LYS A 108 -28.68 -68.52 -4.89
C LYS A 108 -28.92 -68.41 -6.39
#